data_AF-A0A2W4N0F6-F1
#
_entry.id   AF-A0A2W4N0F6-F1
#
_cell.length_a   1.000
_cell.length_b   1.000
_cell.length_c   1.000
_cell.angle_alpha   90.00
_cell.angle_beta   90.00
_cell.angle_gamma   90.00
#
_symmetry.space_group_name_H-M   'P 1'
#
loop_
_entity.id
_entity.type
_entity.pdbx_description
1 polymer ?
#
loop_
_entity_poly.entity_id
_entity_poly.type
_entity_poly.pdbx_seq_one_letter_code
_entity_poly.pdbx_strand_id
1 'polypeptide(L)'
;NGLDEYVLALPVTDPGTHRPRQGAALFVIYRQGDRFEVDRSDAMSDQAELELMQPYLHGVADLTNSGRLQIVWSRPYMIATGPQPYFVFVTEWTPGSFRHLPGEMAISRTSWGDGVRVAIEGQDLVLTGGSRRLMETGTRVDRYRYQEGAFRLVDRRFVHTDGDLFFHLAKEEPAYGLFWDGVVAEAVGRMADAEAFFRAALDPARRAHPGTLWQYNAWPRKLEEAELAAFDEALRALVRFRLGGVLLRTGRAEEAAAVLRQGQGRYHGLLDALRTASSPAEGCRAAAEWAEAHLDFLTALSLGGIPWEPRELCAHPPLEDSLLPPED
;
A
#
# COMPACT_ATOMS: atom_id res chain seq x y z
N ASN A 1 22.85 34.95 -1.80
CA ASN A 1 22.95 34.86 -0.32
C ASN A 1 23.29 33.46 0.19
N GLY A 2 24.14 32.67 -0.51
CA GLY A 2 24.60 31.37 0.01
C GLY A 2 23.50 30.37 0.36
N LEU A 3 22.28 30.57 -0.16
CA LEU A 3 21.16 29.64 -0.07
C LEU A 3 21.17 28.85 -1.37
N ASP A 4 21.32 27.54 -1.25
CA ASP A 4 21.09 26.64 -2.37
C ASP A 4 19.57 26.38 -2.42
N GLU A 5 18.88 27.02 -3.36
CA GLU A 5 17.44 26.90 -3.58
C GLU A 5 17.15 25.89 -4.70
N TYR A 6 16.16 25.01 -4.50
CA TYR A 6 15.73 24.06 -5.54
C TYR A 6 14.24 24.00 -5.66
N VAL A 7 13.76 24.03 -6.89
CA VAL A 7 12.35 23.96 -7.23
C VAL A 7 12.03 22.54 -7.73
N LEU A 8 11.26 21.77 -6.97
CA LEU A 8 10.73 20.46 -7.33
C LEU A 8 9.31 20.63 -7.86
N ALA A 9 9.10 20.38 -9.15
CA ALA A 9 7.77 20.27 -9.73
C ALA A 9 7.34 18.80 -9.67
N LEU A 10 6.39 18.46 -8.79
CA LEU A 10 5.76 17.13 -8.80
C LEU A 10 4.51 17.17 -9.66
N PRO A 11 4.36 16.28 -10.67
CA PRO A 11 3.08 16.14 -11.34
C PRO A 11 2.04 15.68 -10.32
N VAL A 12 0.97 16.45 -10.20
CA VAL A 12 -0.18 16.15 -9.36
C VAL A 12 -1.36 15.89 -10.27
N THR A 13 -1.93 14.69 -10.11
CA THR A 13 -3.22 14.37 -10.69
C THR A 13 -4.23 14.44 -9.56
N ASP A 14 -5.20 15.35 -9.66
CA ASP A 14 -6.36 15.38 -8.76
C ASP A 14 -7.39 14.34 -9.24
N PRO A 15 -7.59 13.23 -8.51
CA PRO A 15 -8.58 12.22 -8.88
C PRO A 15 -10.00 12.59 -8.39
N GLY A 16 -10.17 13.64 -7.58
CA GLY A 16 -11.42 14.00 -6.91
C GLY A 16 -12.40 14.78 -7.78
N THR A 17 -11.98 15.25 -8.96
CA THR A 17 -12.84 16.01 -9.88
C THR A 17 -13.30 15.15 -11.06
N HIS A 18 -14.55 15.33 -11.51
CA HIS A 18 -15.12 14.66 -12.71
C HIS A 18 -14.33 14.90 -14.01
N ARG A 19 -13.28 15.72 -13.96
CA ARG A 19 -12.23 15.83 -14.97
C ARG A 19 -10.90 15.88 -14.21
N PRO A 20 -10.01 14.88 -14.34
CA PRO A 20 -8.71 14.91 -13.67
C PRO A 20 -7.99 16.20 -14.05
N ARG A 21 -7.70 17.05 -13.06
CA ARG A 21 -6.82 18.20 -13.27
C ARG A 21 -5.38 17.71 -13.14
N GLN A 22 -4.63 17.85 -14.22
CA GLN A 22 -3.18 17.73 -14.19
C GLN A 22 -2.60 19.10 -13.81
N GLY A 23 -1.80 19.13 -12.76
CA GLY A 23 -1.00 20.29 -12.35
C GLY A 23 0.39 19.85 -11.94
N ALA A 24 1.29 20.81 -11.69
CA ALA A 24 2.53 20.55 -10.98
C ALA A 24 2.47 21.28 -9.64
N ALA A 25 2.62 20.56 -8.53
CA ALA A 25 2.87 21.20 -7.25
C ALA A 25 4.36 21.53 -7.17
N LEU A 26 4.65 22.80 -6.95
CA LEU A 26 6.00 23.31 -6.83
C LEU A 26 6.43 23.29 -5.37
N PHE A 27 7.43 22.49 -5.03
CA PHE A 27 8.04 22.44 -3.71
C PHE A 27 9.44 23.00 -3.81
N VAL A 28 9.75 24.08 -3.09
CA VAL A 28 11.11 24.59 -3.08
C VAL A 28 11.86 23.98 -1.92
N ILE A 29 12.75 23.02 -2.15
CA ILE A 29 13.65 22.54 -1.10
C ILE A 29 14.87 23.44 -1.09
N TYR A 30 15.08 24.19 -0.02
CA TYR A 30 16.30 24.99 0.13
C TYR A 30 17.12 24.56 1.33
N ARG A 31 18.43 24.67 1.18
CA ARG A 31 19.40 24.42 2.25
C ARG A 31 19.77 25.74 2.91
N GLN A 32 19.43 25.87 4.18
CA GLN A 32 19.85 26.99 5.03
C GLN A 32 20.86 26.49 6.07
N GLY A 33 22.16 26.59 5.75
CA GLY A 33 23.21 26.00 6.58
C GLY A 33 23.15 24.47 6.59
N ASP A 34 22.91 23.86 7.75
CA ASP A 34 22.75 22.40 7.89
C ASP A 34 21.27 21.95 7.91
N ARG A 35 20.34 22.88 7.71
CA ARG A 35 18.90 22.59 7.68
C ARG A 35 18.38 22.59 6.25
N PHE A 36 17.41 21.73 6.02
CA PHE A 36 16.62 21.69 4.78
C PHE A 36 15.20 22.09 5.12
N GLU A 37 14.66 23.02 4.35
CA GLU A 37 13.29 23.50 4.48
C GLU A 37 12.56 23.32 3.15
N VAL A 38 11.23 23.22 3.21
CA VAL A 38 10.36 23.16 2.02
C VAL A 38 9.53 24.43 1.99
N ASP A 39 9.83 25.33 1.04
CA ASP A 39 8.92 26.41 0.69
C ASP A 39 7.77 25.87 -0.15
N ARG A 40 6.59 26.40 0.09
CA ARG A 40 5.37 26.14 -0.67
C ARG A 40 5.05 27.44 -1.40
N SER A 41 5.62 27.63 -2.58
CA SER A 41 5.53 28.93 -3.26
C SER A 41 4.12 29.28 -3.74
N ASP A 42 3.21 28.30 -3.83
CA ASP A 42 1.81 28.52 -4.24
C ASP A 42 0.83 28.30 -3.08
N ALA A 43 0.00 29.31 -2.82
CA ALA A 43 -1.14 29.21 -1.91
C ALA A 43 -2.18 28.26 -2.51
N MET A 44 -2.21 27.02 -2.03
CA MET A 44 -3.32 26.10 -2.28
C MET A 44 -4.48 26.44 -1.34
N SER A 45 -5.72 26.22 -1.77
CA SER A 45 -6.86 26.30 -0.85
C SER A 45 -6.77 25.19 0.19
N ASP A 46 -7.28 25.39 1.42
CA ASP A 46 -7.29 24.37 2.48
C ASP A 46 -7.86 23.01 2.02
N GLN A 47 -8.86 23.05 1.12
CA GLN A 47 -9.45 21.85 0.51
C GLN A 47 -8.48 21.14 -0.44
N ALA A 48 -7.78 21.89 -1.30
CA ALA A 48 -6.72 21.34 -2.14
C ALA A 48 -5.51 20.89 -1.31
N GLU A 49 -5.25 21.53 -0.17
CA GLU A 49 -4.22 21.10 0.80
C GLU A 49 -4.56 19.75 1.44
N LEU A 50 -5.84 19.52 1.73
CA LEU A 50 -6.40 18.27 2.26
C LEU A 50 -6.52 17.15 1.22
N GLU A 51 -6.82 17.50 -0.05
CA GLU A 51 -7.08 16.54 -1.14
C GLU A 51 -5.81 16.18 -1.92
N LEU A 52 -4.87 17.12 -2.09
CA LEU A 52 -3.61 16.89 -2.81
C LEU A 52 -2.55 16.32 -1.89
N MET A 53 -2.69 15.05 -1.49
CA MET A 53 -1.60 14.06 -1.39
C MET A 53 -0.16 14.59 -1.20
N GLN A 54 0.07 15.48 -0.22
CA GLN A 54 1.28 16.29 -0.23
C GLN A 54 2.51 15.44 0.09
N PRO A 55 3.66 15.72 -0.54
CA PRO A 55 4.93 15.21 -0.05
C PRO A 55 5.21 15.84 1.33
N TYR A 56 5.36 14.99 2.34
CA TYR A 56 5.84 15.33 3.66
C TYR A 56 7.36 15.11 3.70
N LEU A 57 8.12 16.17 3.97
CA LEU A 57 9.55 16.05 4.25
C LEU A 57 9.73 15.52 5.68
N HIS A 58 10.45 14.42 5.83
CA HIS A 58 10.73 13.80 7.13
C HIS A 58 12.12 14.12 7.64
N GLY A 59 13.09 14.31 6.75
CA GLY A 59 14.44 14.68 7.13
C GLY A 59 15.47 14.45 6.04
N VAL A 60 16.74 14.64 6.40
CA VAL A 60 17.90 14.48 5.53
C VAL A 60 19.02 13.78 6.28
N ALA A 61 19.66 12.78 5.67
CA ALA A 61 20.78 12.04 6.25
C ALA A 61 21.64 11.34 5.19
N ASP A 62 22.88 10.98 5.52
CA ASP A 62 23.68 10.06 4.70
C ASP A 62 23.26 8.60 4.99
N LEU A 63 22.23 8.14 4.29
CA LEU A 63 21.65 6.81 4.42
C LEU A 63 22.42 5.75 3.64
N THR A 64 23.31 6.18 2.75
CA THR A 64 24.07 5.32 1.82
C THR A 64 25.52 5.15 2.24
N ASN A 65 25.97 5.87 3.28
CA ASN A 65 27.36 5.97 3.69
C ASN A 65 28.29 6.49 2.58
N SER A 66 27.75 7.32 1.68
CA SER A 66 28.49 7.84 0.52
C SER A 66 29.15 9.19 0.81
N GLY A 67 28.89 9.78 1.99
CA GLY A 67 29.22 11.16 2.32
C GLY A 67 28.26 12.17 1.68
N ARG A 68 27.26 11.72 0.91
CA ARG A 68 26.21 12.57 0.33
C ARG A 68 24.95 12.46 1.15
N LEU A 69 24.25 13.57 1.31
CA LEU A 69 22.98 13.61 2.00
C LEU A 69 21.84 13.16 1.06
N GLN A 70 20.95 12.34 1.59
CA GLN A 70 19.71 11.94 0.95
C GLN A 70 18.51 12.58 1.66
N ILE A 71 17.51 12.96 0.87
CA ILE A 71 16.28 13.56 1.35
C ILE A 71 15.23 12.46 1.51
N VAL A 72 14.56 12.42 2.65
CA VAL A 72 13.50 11.46 2.98
C VAL A 72 12.18 12.18 2.98
N TRP A 73 11.27 11.74 2.13
CA TRP A 73 9.94 12.32 2.03
C TRP A 73 8.89 11.25 1.76
N SER A 74 7.62 11.57 2.00
CA SER A 74 6.53 10.62 1.73
C SER A 74 5.33 11.30 1.12
N ARG A 75 4.54 10.60 0.31
CA ARG A 75 3.21 11.06 -0.08
C ARG A 75 2.17 10.00 0.30
N PRO A 76 0.96 10.38 0.72
CA PRO A 76 -0.13 9.43 0.72
C PRO A 76 -0.37 8.99 -0.73
N TYR A 77 -0.81 7.76 -0.93
CA TYR A 77 -1.33 7.30 -2.22
C TYR A 77 -2.69 6.62 -2.02
N MET A 78 -3.61 6.90 -2.93
CA MET A 78 -4.91 6.25 -2.96
C MET A 78 -4.73 4.95 -3.73
N ILE A 79 -4.70 3.81 -3.03
CA ILE A 79 -4.94 2.54 -3.70
C ILE A 79 -6.46 2.39 -3.86
N ALA A 80 -6.91 2.09 -5.09
CA ALA A 80 -8.31 2.19 -5.55
C ALA A 80 -9.34 1.64 -4.55
N THR A 81 -8.98 0.58 -3.84
CA THR A 81 -9.59 0.18 -2.57
C THR A 81 -8.53 -0.03 -1.54
N GLY A 82 -8.76 0.39 -0.30
CA GLY A 82 -7.89 -0.02 0.80
C GLY A 82 -7.44 1.11 1.71
N PRO A 83 -6.51 0.79 2.63
CA PRO A 83 -5.83 1.84 3.38
C PRO A 83 -5.14 2.79 2.41
N GLN A 84 -5.01 4.05 2.79
CA GLN A 84 -4.14 5.01 2.11
C GLN A 84 -2.71 4.74 2.59
N PRO A 85 -1.86 3.96 1.89
CA PRO A 85 -0.47 3.86 2.26
C PRO A 85 0.20 5.23 2.10
N TYR A 86 1.17 5.47 2.95
CA TYR A 86 2.18 6.48 2.74
C TYR A 86 3.34 5.81 2.04
N PHE A 87 3.63 6.23 0.81
CA PHE A 87 4.84 5.86 0.11
C PHE A 87 5.96 6.78 0.55
N VAL A 88 7.05 6.20 1.05
CA VAL A 88 8.24 6.90 1.49
C VAL A 88 9.30 6.71 0.41
N PHE A 89 9.90 7.82 -0.01
CA PHE A 89 10.93 7.90 -1.02
C PHE A 89 12.20 8.48 -0.42
N VAL A 90 13.32 8.04 -0.99
CA VAL A 90 14.64 8.59 -0.68
C VAL A 90 15.22 9.10 -1.98
N THR A 91 15.61 10.36 -1.99
CA THR A 91 16.25 10.98 -3.15
C THR A 91 17.67 11.37 -2.80
N GLU A 92 18.61 10.93 -3.63
CA GLU A 92 19.96 11.47 -3.63
C GLU A 92 19.97 12.78 -4.41
N TRP A 93 20.63 13.77 -3.82
CA TRP A 93 20.82 15.08 -4.43
C TRP A 93 22.24 15.20 -4.99
N THR A 94 22.33 15.75 -6.20
CA THR A 94 23.54 16.38 -6.72
C THR A 94 23.16 17.72 -7.36
N PRO A 95 24.05 18.72 -7.39
CA PRO A 95 23.74 19.99 -8.04
C PRO A 95 23.17 19.79 -9.46
N GLY A 96 21.93 20.25 -9.67
CA GLY A 96 21.24 20.14 -10.96
C GLY A 96 20.47 18.82 -11.21
N SER A 97 20.45 17.86 -10.29
CA SER A 97 19.67 16.64 -10.48
C SER A 97 19.21 15.97 -9.18
N PHE A 98 18.02 15.39 -9.22
CA PHE A 98 17.52 14.47 -8.21
C PHE A 98 17.50 13.06 -8.77
N ARG A 99 17.93 12.09 -7.95
CA ARG A 99 17.83 10.68 -8.29
C ARG A 99 17.09 9.96 -7.19
N HIS A 100 15.93 9.39 -7.52
CA HIS A 100 15.27 8.44 -6.64
C HIS A 100 16.18 7.24 -6.40
N LEU A 101 16.47 6.96 -5.13
CA LEU A 101 17.17 5.74 -4.76
C LEU A 101 16.18 4.57 -4.85
N PRO A 102 16.60 3.42 -5.42
CA PRO A 102 15.73 2.26 -5.50
C PRO A 102 15.31 1.76 -4.12
N GLY A 103 14.16 1.10 -4.05
CA GLY A 103 13.60 0.55 -2.81
C GLY A 103 12.41 1.37 -2.33
N GLU A 104 11.27 1.19 -2.98
CA GLU A 104 10.03 1.85 -2.59
C GLU A 104 9.52 1.31 -1.25
N MET A 105 9.23 2.22 -0.33
CA MET A 105 8.79 1.88 1.02
C MET A 105 7.36 2.34 1.20
N ALA A 106 6.56 1.53 1.89
CA ALA A 106 5.15 1.82 2.08
C ALA A 106 4.71 1.40 3.47
N ILE A 107 3.92 2.23 4.12
CA ILE A 107 3.22 1.86 5.35
C ILE A 107 1.87 2.54 5.43
N SER A 108 0.87 1.84 5.95
CA SER A 108 -0.47 2.38 6.07
C SER A 108 -0.63 3.19 7.37
N ARG A 109 -1.57 4.14 7.35
CA ARG A 109 -1.92 4.93 8.54
C ARG A 109 -2.72 4.08 9.53
N THR A 110 -2.50 4.27 10.83
CA THR A 110 -3.41 3.77 11.86
C THR A 110 -4.74 4.52 11.80
N SER A 111 -5.80 3.91 12.32
CA SER A 111 -7.16 4.46 12.32
C SER A 111 -7.33 5.72 13.18
N TRP A 112 -6.46 5.97 14.16
CA TRP A 112 -6.63 7.06 15.14
C TRP A 112 -5.31 7.71 15.57
N GLY A 113 -5.25 9.04 15.45
CA GLY A 113 -4.31 9.92 16.18
C GLY A 113 -2.88 10.01 15.62
N ASP A 114 -2.18 8.90 15.54
CA ASP A 114 -0.77 8.90 15.16
C ASP A 114 -0.64 8.54 13.68
N GLY A 115 -0.56 9.57 12.82
CA GLY A 115 -0.27 9.38 11.41
C GLY A 115 0.97 8.49 11.17
N VAL A 116 1.25 8.17 9.91
CA VAL A 116 2.51 7.48 9.58
C VAL A 116 3.69 8.30 10.09
N ARG A 117 4.52 7.68 10.92
CA ARG A 117 5.76 8.27 11.42
C ARG A 117 6.93 7.68 10.65
N VAL A 118 7.78 8.56 10.13
CA VAL A 118 9.05 8.17 9.50
C VAL A 118 10.16 8.76 10.36
N ALA A 119 11.04 7.91 10.85
CA ALA A 119 12.21 8.30 11.62
C ALA A 119 13.49 7.86 10.91
N ILE A 120 14.54 8.66 11.07
CA ILE A 120 15.89 8.33 10.63
C ILE A 120 16.68 7.89 11.87
N GLU A 121 17.13 6.64 11.90
CA GLU A 121 17.91 6.07 13.01
C GLU A 121 19.26 5.58 12.49
N GLY A 122 20.27 6.46 12.58
CA GLY A 122 21.57 6.18 11.96
C GLY A 122 21.44 6.11 10.45
N GLN A 123 21.68 4.93 9.87
CA GLN A 123 21.54 4.65 8.43
C GLN A 123 20.20 3.98 8.08
N ASP A 124 19.32 3.81 9.06
CA ASP A 124 18.04 3.14 8.87
C ASP A 124 16.89 4.13 8.75
N LEU A 125 15.92 3.78 7.93
CA LEU A 125 14.60 4.40 7.91
C LEU A 125 13.62 3.53 8.66
N VAL A 126 12.98 4.10 9.68
CA VAL A 126 12.01 3.41 10.52
C VAL A 126 10.63 3.99 10.23
N LEU A 127 9.77 3.16 9.66
CA LEU A 127 8.38 3.49 9.33
C LEU A 127 7.48 2.89 10.39
N THR A 128 6.71 3.73 11.08
CA THR A 128 5.70 3.30 12.06
C THR A 128 4.32 3.70 11.57
N GLY A 129 3.39 2.75 11.54
CA GLY A 129 2.02 2.94 11.09
C GLY A 129 1.13 1.78 11.50
N GLY A 130 -0.01 1.60 10.86
CA GLY A 130 -0.92 0.48 11.10
C GLY A 130 -1.15 -0.31 9.82
N SER A 131 -1.73 -1.51 9.91
CA SER A 131 -2.12 -2.26 8.72
C SER A 131 -3.43 -1.76 8.10
N ARG A 132 -4.26 -0.96 8.80
CA ARG A 132 -5.48 -0.35 8.22
C ARG A 132 -6.20 0.72 9.05
N ARG A 133 -7.02 1.52 8.36
CA ARG A 133 -7.89 2.59 8.90
C ARG A 133 -9.26 2.12 9.42
N LEU A 134 -9.75 0.96 8.99
CA LEU A 134 -11.12 0.47 9.31
C LEU A 134 -11.14 -0.90 9.97
N MET A 135 -9.96 -1.46 10.25
CA MET A 135 -9.81 -2.69 11.00
C MET A 135 -8.64 -2.51 11.94
N GLU A 136 -8.90 -2.72 13.22
CA GLU A 136 -7.87 -2.75 14.25
C GLU A 136 -6.85 -3.82 13.91
N THR A 137 -5.70 -3.33 13.52
CA THR A 137 -4.51 -4.10 13.25
C THR A 137 -3.41 -3.49 14.08
N GLY A 138 -2.43 -4.31 14.47
CA GLY A 138 -1.36 -3.85 15.36
C GLY A 138 -0.61 -2.65 14.78
N THR A 139 0.11 -1.93 15.63
CA THR A 139 1.07 -0.94 15.11
C THR A 139 2.19 -1.70 14.44
N ARG A 140 2.46 -1.43 13.16
CA ARG A 140 3.58 -2.01 12.43
C ARG A 140 4.77 -1.06 12.47
N VAL A 141 5.94 -1.61 12.74
CA VAL A 141 7.23 -0.91 12.68
C VAL A 141 8.11 -1.65 11.67
N ASP A 142 8.39 -1.00 10.54
CA ASP A 142 9.27 -1.52 9.50
C ASP A 142 10.59 -0.74 9.51
N ARG A 143 11.71 -1.45 9.47
CA ARG A 143 13.05 -0.87 9.34
C ARG A 143 13.63 -1.17 7.98
N TYR A 144 14.08 -0.15 7.28
CA TYR A 144 14.69 -0.25 5.97
C TYR A 144 16.15 0.22 6.02
N ARG A 145 17.02 -0.46 5.29
CA ARG A 145 18.42 -0.09 5.12
C ARG A 145 18.80 -0.12 3.64
N TYR A 146 19.64 0.81 3.22
CA TYR A 146 20.21 0.79 1.87
C TYR A 146 21.27 -0.31 1.75
N GLN A 147 20.98 -1.35 0.98
CA GLN A 147 21.85 -2.51 0.77
C GLN A 147 21.77 -2.93 -0.71
N GLU A 148 22.93 -3.27 -1.29
CA GLU A 148 22.99 -3.78 -2.67
C GLU A 148 22.30 -2.86 -3.70
N GLY A 149 22.39 -1.54 -3.49
CA GLY A 149 21.84 -0.54 -4.41
C GLY A 149 20.35 -0.21 -4.21
N ALA A 150 19.69 -0.71 -3.16
CA ALA A 150 18.29 -0.39 -2.87
C ALA A 150 17.99 -0.34 -1.36
N PHE A 151 16.96 0.40 -0.95
CA PHE A 151 16.37 0.25 0.38
C PHE A 151 15.65 -1.09 0.50
N ARG A 152 16.04 -1.90 1.49
CA ARG A 152 15.46 -3.21 1.76
C ARG A 152 14.95 -3.27 3.19
N LEU A 153 13.83 -3.97 3.38
CA LEU A 153 13.29 -4.26 4.71
C LEU A 153 14.27 -5.20 5.44
N VAL A 154 14.80 -4.75 6.58
CA VAL A 154 15.76 -5.50 7.40
C VAL A 154 15.20 -5.97 8.73
N ASP A 155 14.14 -5.32 9.22
CA ASP A 155 13.42 -5.73 10.42
C ASP A 155 11.95 -5.32 10.30
N ARG A 156 11.05 -6.15 10.83
CA ARG A 156 9.62 -5.85 10.93
C ARG A 156 9.09 -6.33 12.26
N ARG A 157 8.37 -5.45 12.95
CA ARG A 157 7.73 -5.76 14.22
C ARG A 157 6.28 -5.33 14.20
N PHE A 158 5.45 -6.11 14.87
CA PHE A 158 4.09 -5.76 15.20
C PHE A 158 4.06 -5.44 16.69
N VAL A 159 3.76 -4.19 17.02
CA VAL A 159 3.55 -3.72 18.38
C VAL A 159 2.05 -3.81 18.64
N HIS A 160 1.68 -4.80 19.44
CA HIS A 160 0.34 -4.87 20.01
C HIS A 160 0.30 -3.95 21.23
N THR A 161 -0.56 -2.95 21.18
CA THR A 161 -0.82 -2.11 22.35
C THR A 161 -1.76 -2.89 23.28
N ASP A 162 -1.20 -3.59 24.25
CA ASP A 162 -1.99 -4.16 25.35
C ASP A 162 -2.65 -2.99 26.10
N GLY A 163 -3.98 -2.90 26.06
CA GLY A 163 -4.73 -2.05 26.99
C GLY A 163 -5.51 -0.87 26.44
N ASP A 164 -5.75 -0.77 25.12
CA ASP A 164 -6.83 0.12 24.70
C ASP A 164 -8.17 -0.45 25.15
N LEU A 165 -8.83 0.26 26.08
CA LEU A 165 -10.04 -0.13 26.81
C LEU A 165 -11.25 -0.50 25.94
N PHE A 166 -11.17 -0.32 24.63
CA PHE A 166 -12.23 -0.61 23.67
C PHE A 166 -11.88 -1.73 22.67
N PHE A 167 -10.63 -2.22 22.67
CA PHE A 167 -10.05 -2.95 21.54
C PHE A 167 -9.31 -4.21 22.02
N HIS A 168 -9.92 -5.38 21.86
CA HIS A 168 -9.22 -6.65 22.02
C HIS A 168 -8.41 -6.93 20.75
N LEU A 169 -7.22 -6.33 20.66
CA LEU A 169 -6.29 -6.62 19.57
C LEU A 169 -5.96 -8.11 19.54
N ALA A 170 -6.11 -8.74 18.37
CA ALA A 170 -5.63 -10.10 18.18
C ALA A 170 -4.11 -10.12 18.38
N LYS A 171 -3.60 -11.11 19.12
CA LYS A 171 -2.14 -11.33 19.32
C LYS A 171 -1.39 -11.65 18.03
N GLU A 172 -2.13 -11.95 16.97
CA GLU A 172 -1.60 -12.20 15.64
C GLU A 172 -2.42 -11.42 14.62
N GLU A 173 -1.72 -10.91 13.60
CA GLU A 173 -2.34 -10.20 12.49
C GLU A 173 -3.34 -11.12 11.75
N PRO A 174 -4.58 -10.69 11.50
CA PRO A 174 -5.54 -11.48 10.72
C PRO A 174 -5.13 -11.57 9.25
N ALA A 175 -5.59 -12.60 8.53
CA ALA A 175 -5.19 -12.84 7.14
C ALA A 175 -5.52 -11.66 6.22
N TYR A 176 -6.58 -10.90 6.53
CA TYR A 176 -6.93 -9.75 5.72
C TYR A 176 -5.96 -8.57 5.86
N GLY A 177 -5.34 -8.38 7.04
CA GLY A 177 -4.26 -7.39 7.20
C GLY A 177 -3.06 -7.75 6.33
N LEU A 178 -2.65 -9.02 6.36
CA LEU A 178 -1.59 -9.55 5.50
C LEU A 178 -1.94 -9.45 4.01
N PHE A 179 -3.19 -9.69 3.62
CA PHE A 179 -3.64 -9.48 2.25
C PHE A 179 -3.38 -8.04 1.78
N TRP A 180 -3.76 -7.03 2.58
CA TRP A 180 -3.53 -5.63 2.23
C TRP A 180 -2.05 -5.28 2.14
N ASP A 181 -1.26 -5.81 3.05
CA ASP A 181 0.19 -5.66 2.99
C ASP A 181 0.77 -6.25 1.71
N GLY A 182 0.23 -7.39 1.25
CA GLY A 182 0.55 -7.99 -0.04
C GLY A 182 0.16 -7.10 -1.22
N VAL A 183 -1.04 -6.52 -1.21
CA VAL A 183 -1.52 -5.58 -2.24
C VAL A 183 -0.63 -4.33 -2.30
N VAL A 184 -0.27 -3.77 -1.15
CA VAL A 184 0.61 -2.60 -1.07
C VAL A 184 2.00 -2.95 -1.60
N ALA A 185 2.58 -4.09 -1.20
CA ALA A 185 3.88 -4.54 -1.69
C ALA A 185 3.87 -4.79 -3.20
N GLU A 186 2.79 -5.38 -3.74
CA GLU A 186 2.60 -5.58 -5.17
C GLU A 186 2.57 -4.25 -5.93
N ALA A 187 1.86 -3.25 -5.41
CA ALA A 187 1.73 -1.93 -6.05
C ALA A 187 3.06 -1.17 -6.17
N VAL A 188 4.02 -1.43 -5.27
CA VAL A 188 5.36 -0.81 -5.27
C VAL A 188 6.45 -1.72 -5.85
N GLY A 189 6.06 -2.73 -6.63
CA GLY A 189 7.02 -3.62 -7.29
C GLY A 189 7.74 -4.61 -6.36
N ARG A 190 7.41 -4.67 -5.07
CA ARG A 190 8.03 -5.59 -4.09
C ARG A 190 7.41 -6.98 -4.17
N MET A 191 7.57 -7.63 -5.32
CA MET A 191 6.91 -8.90 -5.64
C MET A 191 7.24 -10.04 -4.66
N ALA A 192 8.47 -10.11 -4.15
CA ALA A 192 8.87 -11.11 -3.16
C ALA A 192 8.14 -10.93 -1.81
N ASP A 193 7.98 -9.67 -1.38
CA ASP A 193 7.23 -9.36 -0.15
C ASP A 193 5.73 -9.61 -0.35
N ALA A 194 5.19 -9.22 -1.51
CA ALA A 194 3.81 -9.47 -1.87
C ALA A 194 3.47 -10.97 -1.81
N GLU A 195 4.34 -11.81 -2.37
CA GLU A 195 4.20 -13.27 -2.26
C GLU A 195 4.24 -13.75 -0.80
N ALA A 196 5.22 -13.32 -0.01
CA ALA A 196 5.36 -13.73 1.38
C ALA A 196 4.10 -13.39 2.17
N PHE A 197 3.54 -12.20 1.97
CA PHE A 197 2.29 -11.76 2.57
C PHE A 197 1.08 -12.58 2.13
N PHE A 198 0.91 -12.82 0.82
CA PHE A 198 -0.20 -13.63 0.34
C PHE A 198 -0.11 -15.08 0.81
N ARG A 199 1.08 -15.68 0.88
CA ARG A 199 1.27 -17.02 1.46
C ARG A 199 0.92 -17.04 2.95
N ALA A 200 1.36 -16.05 3.73
CA ALA A 200 1.04 -15.93 5.15
C ALA A 200 -0.47 -15.69 5.39
N ALA A 201 -1.15 -14.97 4.48
CA ALA A 201 -2.60 -14.80 4.50
C ALA A 201 -3.37 -16.11 4.19
N LEU A 202 -2.74 -17.08 3.51
CA LEU A 202 -3.35 -18.40 3.25
C LEU A 202 -3.17 -19.40 4.39
N ASP A 203 -2.45 -19.05 5.47
CA ASP A 203 -2.29 -19.89 6.65
C ASP A 203 -3.68 -20.30 7.22
N PRO A 204 -4.00 -21.61 7.30
CA PRO A 204 -5.28 -22.07 7.82
C PRO A 204 -5.46 -21.83 9.32
N ALA A 205 -4.38 -21.67 10.09
CA ALA A 205 -4.45 -21.35 11.52
C ALA A 205 -4.87 -19.88 11.77
N ARG A 206 -4.73 -19.03 10.74
CA ARG A 206 -5.00 -17.60 10.82
C ARG A 206 -6.46 -17.31 10.51
N ARG A 207 -7.12 -16.56 11.38
CA ARG A 207 -8.47 -16.03 11.13
C ARG A 207 -8.43 -14.99 10.01
N ALA A 208 -9.42 -15.00 9.13
CA ALA A 208 -9.55 -13.96 8.11
C ALA A 208 -9.84 -12.57 8.70
N HIS A 209 -10.68 -12.51 9.74
CA HIS A 209 -11.19 -11.27 10.32
C HIS A 209 -11.18 -11.32 11.86
N PRO A 210 -10.97 -10.19 12.56
CA PRO A 210 -11.04 -10.12 14.03
C PRO A 210 -12.45 -10.31 14.62
N GLY A 211 -13.50 -10.47 13.81
CA GLY A 211 -14.87 -10.66 14.30
C GLY A 211 -15.73 -9.40 14.45
N THR A 212 -15.14 -8.21 14.39
CA THR A 212 -15.86 -6.93 14.60
C THR A 212 -15.74 -6.03 13.39
N LEU A 213 -16.87 -5.69 12.77
CA LEU A 213 -16.97 -4.76 11.66
C LEU A 213 -17.11 -3.32 12.17
N TRP A 214 -16.21 -2.45 11.72
CA TRP A 214 -16.26 -1.02 11.97
C TRP A 214 -16.89 -0.30 10.80
N GLN A 215 -17.85 0.57 11.09
CA GLN A 215 -18.55 1.37 10.09
C GLN A 215 -18.40 2.84 10.44
N TYR A 216 -18.15 3.65 9.42
CA TYR A 216 -18.06 5.10 9.60
C TYR A 216 -19.40 5.64 10.12
N ASN A 217 -19.37 6.43 11.20
CA ASN A 217 -20.54 6.98 11.88
C ASN A 217 -21.56 5.94 12.40
N ALA A 218 -21.15 4.70 12.65
CA ALA A 218 -22.00 3.69 13.24
C ALA A 218 -21.27 2.90 14.33
N TRP A 219 -22.05 2.31 15.25
CA TRP A 219 -21.49 1.46 16.30
C TRP A 219 -20.89 0.20 15.71
N PRO A 220 -19.81 -0.33 16.30
CA PRO A 220 -19.19 -1.57 15.85
C PRO A 220 -20.18 -2.71 15.93
N ARG A 221 -20.20 -3.55 14.89
CA ARG A 221 -21.08 -4.72 14.84
C ARG A 221 -20.23 -5.98 14.89
N LYS A 222 -20.62 -6.95 15.72
CA LYS A 222 -20.05 -8.30 15.66
C LYS A 222 -20.56 -9.00 14.41
N LEU A 223 -19.65 -9.63 13.68
CA LEU A 223 -19.99 -10.51 12.57
C LEU A 223 -20.48 -11.84 13.13
N GLU A 224 -21.55 -12.35 12.55
CA GLU A 224 -22.05 -13.69 12.84
C GLU A 224 -21.10 -14.75 12.26
N GLU A 225 -21.15 -15.98 12.78
CA GLU A 225 -20.27 -17.07 12.33
C GLU A 225 -20.38 -17.34 10.82
N ALA A 226 -21.60 -17.27 10.27
CA ALA A 226 -21.84 -17.45 8.85
C ALA A 226 -21.24 -16.31 8.00
N GLU A 227 -21.24 -15.08 8.51
CA GLU A 227 -20.62 -13.92 7.84
C GLU A 227 -19.09 -14.05 7.87
N LEU A 228 -18.52 -14.50 8.99
CA LEU A 228 -17.09 -14.76 9.10
C LEU A 228 -16.64 -15.87 8.16
N ALA A 229 -17.40 -16.96 8.06
CA ALA A 229 -17.12 -18.04 7.13
C ALA A 229 -17.19 -17.58 5.66
N ALA A 230 -18.22 -16.80 5.29
CA ALA A 230 -18.34 -16.25 3.95
C ALA A 230 -17.18 -15.30 3.60
N PHE A 231 -16.81 -14.42 4.54
CA PHE A 231 -15.67 -13.53 4.38
C PHE A 231 -14.34 -14.31 4.25
N ASP A 232 -14.11 -15.33 5.08
CA ASP A 232 -12.90 -16.15 5.03
C ASP A 232 -12.76 -16.85 3.66
N GLU A 233 -13.85 -17.45 3.16
CA GLU A 233 -13.85 -18.11 1.85
C GLU A 233 -13.57 -17.10 0.72
N ALA A 234 -14.23 -15.94 0.72
CA ALA A 234 -14.06 -14.90 -0.29
C ALA A 234 -12.64 -14.31 -0.27
N LEU A 235 -12.13 -13.99 0.93
CA LEU A 235 -10.78 -13.47 1.10
C LEU A 235 -9.74 -14.47 0.60
N ARG A 236 -9.84 -15.75 0.99
CA ARG A 236 -8.87 -16.76 0.58
C ARG A 236 -8.92 -17.05 -0.92
N ALA A 237 -10.07 -16.89 -1.57
CA ALA A 237 -10.15 -16.92 -3.03
C ALA A 237 -9.41 -15.73 -3.65
N LEU A 238 -9.65 -14.51 -3.16
CA LEU A 238 -8.95 -13.31 -3.64
C LEU A 238 -7.44 -13.37 -3.40
N VAL A 239 -6.98 -13.84 -2.23
CA VAL A 239 -5.56 -14.01 -1.92
C VAL A 239 -4.90 -15.00 -2.89
N ARG A 240 -5.55 -16.14 -3.21
CA ARG A 240 -5.03 -17.10 -4.20
C ARG A 240 -4.97 -16.50 -5.60
N PHE A 241 -6.00 -15.74 -6.00
CA PHE A 241 -6.02 -15.02 -7.26
C PHE A 241 -4.81 -14.08 -7.38
N ARG A 242 -4.57 -13.25 -6.35
CA ARG A 242 -3.44 -12.31 -6.32
C ARG A 242 -2.09 -13.00 -6.28
N LEU A 243 -1.93 -14.04 -5.46
CA LEU A 243 -0.72 -14.86 -5.42
C LEU A 243 -0.42 -15.50 -6.78
N GLY A 244 -1.44 -16.05 -7.45
CA GLY A 244 -1.32 -16.57 -8.81
C GLY A 244 -0.80 -15.51 -9.78
N GLY A 245 -1.34 -14.28 -9.71
CA GLY A 245 -0.89 -13.15 -10.51
C GLY A 245 0.58 -12.78 -10.28
N VAL A 246 1.00 -12.71 -9.02
CA VAL A 246 2.42 -12.46 -8.64
C VAL A 246 3.33 -13.56 -9.19
N LEU A 247 2.94 -14.83 -9.04
CA LEU A 247 3.71 -15.97 -9.52
C LEU A 247 3.85 -15.93 -11.06
N LEU A 248 2.78 -15.60 -11.79
CA LEU A 248 2.82 -15.46 -13.25
C LEU A 248 3.77 -14.34 -13.69
N ARG A 249 3.68 -13.15 -13.09
CA ARG A 249 4.56 -12.02 -13.44
C ARG A 249 6.03 -12.25 -13.09
N THR A 250 6.30 -13.15 -12.14
CA THR A 250 7.66 -13.56 -11.77
C THR A 250 8.13 -14.82 -12.51
N GLY A 251 7.42 -15.25 -13.56
CA GLY A 251 7.83 -16.36 -14.43
C GLY A 251 7.60 -17.76 -13.85
N ARG A 252 6.85 -17.89 -12.76
CA ARG A 252 6.61 -19.15 -12.03
C ARG A 252 5.24 -19.74 -12.35
N ALA A 253 5.02 -20.05 -13.63
CA ALA A 253 3.72 -20.48 -14.14
C ALA A 253 3.22 -21.80 -13.53
N GLU A 254 4.09 -22.77 -13.26
CA GLU A 254 3.70 -24.05 -12.66
C GLU A 254 3.21 -23.88 -11.21
N GLU A 255 3.91 -23.06 -10.42
CA GLU A 255 3.49 -22.72 -9.07
C GLU A 255 2.17 -21.92 -9.08
N ALA A 256 2.02 -20.97 -10.01
CA ALA A 256 0.78 -20.22 -10.18
C ALA A 256 -0.39 -21.18 -10.45
N ALA A 257 -0.23 -22.12 -11.38
CA ALA A 257 -1.25 -23.12 -11.69
C ALA A 257 -1.56 -24.03 -10.49
N ALA A 258 -0.56 -24.37 -9.66
CA ALA A 258 -0.78 -25.13 -8.43
C ALA A 258 -1.63 -24.34 -7.42
N VAL A 259 -1.31 -23.08 -7.16
CA VAL A 259 -2.06 -22.21 -6.24
C VAL A 259 -3.50 -22.00 -6.72
N LEU A 260 -3.70 -21.74 -8.02
CA LEU A 260 -5.03 -21.50 -8.58
C LEU A 260 -5.91 -22.76 -8.56
N ARG A 261 -5.33 -23.96 -8.71
CA ARG A 261 -6.07 -25.24 -8.58
C ARG A 261 -6.47 -25.59 -7.14
N GLN A 262 -5.78 -25.04 -6.15
CA GLN A 262 -6.06 -25.31 -4.74
C GLN A 262 -7.28 -24.56 -4.21
N GLY A 263 -7.79 -23.57 -4.96
CA GLY A 263 -9.06 -22.95 -4.57
C GLY A 263 -10.21 -23.89 -4.83
N GLN A 264 -10.88 -24.27 -3.75
CA GLN A 264 -12.12 -25.02 -3.76
C GLN A 264 -13.23 -24.12 -3.19
N GLY A 265 -14.48 -24.46 -3.48
CA GLY A 265 -15.64 -23.77 -2.94
C GLY A 265 -16.38 -22.88 -3.93
N ARG A 266 -17.17 -21.97 -3.39
CA ARG A 266 -18.14 -21.12 -4.13
C ARG A 266 -17.47 -20.19 -5.13
N TYR A 267 -16.26 -19.73 -4.81
CA TYR A 267 -15.56 -18.68 -5.55
C TYR A 267 -14.45 -19.19 -6.48
N HIS A 268 -14.44 -20.48 -6.82
CA HIS A 268 -13.41 -21.06 -7.71
C HIS A 268 -13.40 -20.43 -9.11
N GLY A 269 -14.54 -19.93 -9.59
CA GLY A 269 -14.64 -19.26 -10.90
C GLY A 269 -13.74 -18.01 -11.02
N LEU A 270 -13.46 -17.32 -9.91
CA LEU A 270 -12.47 -16.23 -9.88
C LEU A 270 -11.07 -16.71 -10.28
N LEU A 271 -10.69 -17.91 -9.82
CA LEU A 271 -9.37 -18.47 -10.07
C LEU A 271 -9.26 -19.01 -11.50
N ASP A 272 -10.36 -19.57 -12.01
CA ASP A 272 -10.45 -20.01 -13.40
C ASP A 272 -10.29 -18.85 -14.39
N ALA A 273 -10.78 -17.65 -14.04
CA ALA A 273 -10.60 -16.45 -14.84
C ALA A 273 -9.11 -16.15 -15.09
N LEU A 274 -8.26 -16.26 -14.06
CA LEU A 274 -6.82 -16.06 -14.23
C LEU A 274 -6.13 -17.27 -14.88
N ARG A 275 -6.57 -18.50 -14.55
CA ARG A 275 -5.98 -19.74 -15.04
C ARG A 275 -6.13 -19.95 -16.54
N THR A 276 -7.24 -19.47 -17.11
CA THR A 276 -7.59 -19.67 -18.53
C THR A 276 -7.17 -18.51 -19.42
N ALA A 277 -6.83 -17.37 -18.83
CA ALA A 277 -6.40 -16.19 -19.56
C ALA A 277 -5.01 -16.38 -20.22
N SER A 278 -4.83 -15.76 -21.38
CA SER A 278 -3.55 -15.76 -22.10
C SER A 278 -2.56 -14.71 -21.57
N SER A 279 -3.04 -13.76 -20.75
CA SER A 279 -2.24 -12.72 -20.11
C SER A 279 -2.80 -12.29 -18.75
N PRO A 280 -1.98 -11.69 -17.87
CA PRO A 280 -2.47 -11.14 -16.60
C PRO A 280 -3.57 -10.09 -16.79
N ALA A 281 -3.46 -9.23 -17.81
CA ALA A 281 -4.46 -8.21 -18.10
C ALA A 281 -5.81 -8.79 -18.52
N GLU A 282 -5.79 -9.87 -19.33
CA GLU A 282 -7.01 -10.61 -19.68
C GLU A 282 -7.60 -11.32 -18.47
N GLY A 283 -6.78 -11.97 -17.65
CA GLY A 283 -7.24 -12.62 -16.42
C GLY A 283 -7.89 -11.64 -15.44
N CYS A 284 -7.38 -10.41 -15.39
CA CYS A 284 -7.98 -9.33 -14.62
C CYS A 284 -9.35 -8.88 -15.13
N ARG A 285 -9.50 -8.71 -16.45
CA ARG A 285 -10.81 -8.39 -17.03
C ARG A 285 -11.81 -9.51 -16.80
N ALA A 286 -11.41 -10.75 -17.05
CA ALA A 286 -12.26 -11.92 -16.82
C ALA A 286 -12.66 -12.08 -15.35
N ALA A 287 -11.76 -11.75 -14.41
CA ALA A 287 -12.06 -11.76 -12.98
C ALA A 287 -13.06 -10.66 -12.59
N ALA A 288 -12.93 -9.46 -13.16
CA ALA A 288 -13.89 -8.38 -12.96
C ALA A 288 -15.28 -8.76 -13.52
N GLU A 289 -15.35 -9.26 -14.76
CA GLU A 289 -16.60 -9.75 -15.36
C GLU A 289 -17.23 -10.88 -14.54
N TRP A 290 -16.42 -11.81 -14.04
CA TRP A 290 -16.89 -12.86 -13.14
C TRP A 290 -17.49 -12.27 -11.86
N ALA A 291 -16.82 -11.30 -11.23
CA ALA A 291 -17.30 -10.69 -9.99
C ALA A 291 -18.57 -9.84 -10.17
N GLU A 292 -18.77 -9.21 -11.34
CA GLU A 292 -20.04 -8.56 -11.69
C GLU A 292 -21.22 -9.55 -11.67
N ALA A 293 -20.99 -10.77 -12.14
CA ALA A 293 -22.00 -11.83 -12.14
C ALA A 293 -22.18 -12.52 -10.77
N HIS A 294 -21.26 -12.31 -9.82
CA HIS A 294 -21.21 -12.99 -8.51
C HIS A 294 -21.19 -11.98 -7.36
N LEU A 295 -22.26 -11.18 -7.23
CA LEU A 295 -22.35 -10.12 -6.21
C LEU A 295 -22.26 -10.64 -4.76
N ASP A 296 -22.56 -11.91 -4.51
CA ASP A 296 -22.39 -12.52 -3.20
C ASP A 296 -20.92 -12.60 -2.77
N PHE A 297 -19.99 -12.76 -3.72
CA PHE A 297 -18.54 -12.67 -3.49
C PHE A 297 -18.14 -11.26 -3.04
N LEU A 298 -18.57 -10.23 -3.77
CA LEU A 298 -18.27 -8.83 -3.43
C LEU A 298 -18.92 -8.42 -2.10
N THR A 299 -20.12 -8.91 -1.84
CA THR A 299 -20.83 -8.71 -0.55
C THR A 299 -20.04 -9.35 0.59
N ALA A 300 -19.58 -10.59 0.40
CA ALA A 300 -18.75 -11.28 1.39
C ALA A 300 -17.45 -10.52 1.64
N LEU A 301 -16.69 -10.12 0.60
CA LEU A 301 -15.46 -9.31 0.76
C LEU A 301 -15.71 -7.96 1.45
N SER A 302 -16.86 -7.35 1.20
CA SER A 302 -17.23 -6.06 1.79
C SER A 302 -17.47 -6.13 3.31
N LEU A 303 -17.61 -7.34 3.87
CA LEU A 303 -17.58 -7.56 5.33
C LEU A 303 -16.23 -7.19 5.96
N GLY A 304 -15.19 -6.96 5.16
CA GLY A 304 -13.93 -6.36 5.58
C GLY A 304 -13.97 -4.83 5.73
N GLY A 305 -15.17 -4.23 5.77
CA GLY A 305 -15.36 -2.80 6.07
C GLY A 305 -15.10 -1.84 4.92
N ILE A 306 -14.78 -2.33 3.71
CA ILE A 306 -14.64 -1.51 2.51
C ILE A 306 -15.50 -2.14 1.41
N PRO A 307 -16.40 -1.38 0.77
CA PRO A 307 -17.11 -1.85 -0.42
C PRO A 307 -16.12 -2.24 -1.52
N TRP A 308 -16.30 -3.42 -2.10
CA TRP A 308 -15.51 -3.87 -3.24
C TRP A 308 -16.31 -3.74 -4.54
N GLU A 309 -15.66 -3.18 -5.54
CA GLU A 309 -16.09 -3.13 -6.93
C GLU A 309 -15.28 -4.15 -7.78
N PRO A 310 -15.88 -4.67 -8.86
CA PRO A 310 -15.22 -5.67 -9.71
C PRO A 310 -13.84 -5.28 -10.24
N ARG A 311 -13.66 -4.01 -10.62
CA ARG A 311 -12.39 -3.49 -11.17
C ARG A 311 -11.24 -3.48 -10.16
N GLU A 312 -11.55 -3.58 -8.88
CA GLU A 312 -10.58 -3.41 -7.79
C GLU A 312 -9.90 -4.72 -7.41
N LEU A 313 -10.41 -5.87 -7.87
CA LEU A 313 -9.83 -7.19 -7.63
C LEU A 313 -8.38 -7.27 -8.13
N CYS A 314 -8.04 -6.48 -9.15
CA CYS A 314 -6.72 -6.43 -9.77
C CYS A 314 -5.88 -5.18 -9.48
N ALA A 315 -6.35 -4.22 -8.68
CA ALA A 315 -5.65 -2.93 -8.47
C ALA A 315 -4.16 -3.14 -8.12
N HIS A 316 -3.13 -2.55 -8.75
CA HIS A 316 -3.00 -1.47 -9.77
C HIS A 316 -2.10 -1.93 -10.96
N PRO A 317 -2.11 -1.25 -12.13
CA PRO A 317 -0.93 -1.23 -13.00
C PRO A 317 0.30 -0.72 -12.22
N PRO A 318 1.52 -1.17 -12.53
CA PRO A 318 2.72 -0.69 -11.84
C PRO A 318 2.75 0.84 -11.81
N LEU A 319 3.20 1.44 -10.69
CA LEU A 319 3.28 2.90 -10.52
C LEU A 319 4.03 3.59 -11.67
N GLU A 320 4.95 2.88 -12.32
CA GLU A 320 5.73 3.34 -13.49
C GLU A 320 4.85 3.84 -14.65
N ASP A 321 3.70 3.21 -14.92
CA ASP A 321 2.78 3.63 -16.00
C ASP A 321 2.02 4.93 -15.66
N SER A 322 2.02 5.35 -14.38
CA SER A 322 1.34 6.57 -13.91
C SER A 322 2.29 7.75 -13.68
N LEU A 323 3.61 7.52 -13.77
CA LEU A 323 4.66 8.50 -13.47
C LEU A 323 5.35 9.06 -14.71
N LEU A 324 5.17 8.42 -15.87
CA LEU A 324 5.64 8.96 -17.13
C LEU A 324 4.52 9.80 -17.76
N PRO A 325 4.78 11.05 -18.19
CA PRO A 325 3.84 11.72 -19.09
C PRO A 325 3.63 10.83 -20.33
N PRO A 326 2.45 10.89 -20.98
CA PRO A 326 2.29 10.26 -22.28
C PRO A 326 3.42 10.76 -23.19
N GLU A 327 4.14 9.83 -23.83
CA GLU A 327 5.08 10.18 -24.88
C GLU A 327 4.28 10.77 -26.04
N ASP A 328 4.34 12.09 -26.19
CA ASP A 328 4.01 12.82 -27.41
C ASP A 328 5.29 13.05 -28.25
#